data_AF-A0A1Z4REG4-F1
#
_entry.id   AF-A0A1Z4REG4-F1
#
_cell.length_a   1.000
_cell.length_b   1.000
_cell.length_c   1.000
_cell.angle_alpha   90.00
_cell.angle_beta   90.00
_cell.angle_gamma   90.00
#
_symmetry.space_group_name_H-M   'P 1'
#
loop_
_entity.id
_entity.type
_entity.pdbx_description
1 polymer ?
#
loop_
_entity_poly.entity_id
_entity_poly.type
_entity_poly.pdbx_seq_one_letter_code
_entity_poly.pdbx_strand_id
1 'polypeptide(L)'
;MNPNGIMFGQNAKLDIGGSFVGTTANSIKFADGTEFSAVNPTEAPLLTMSVPVGLQMGSNAGAIAVQGAPANNFFFRMPTLSTAPNQTLALIGGQVDINSANISAPDSRVELWAMQNGIVNISTSGNWQLASSSLSPTWGNINLQKSSNINTSGAIGGAINIRGRGLTLQDGSHIESSTYGANKQGQGINVQTREFVDVLGVSHPDNYLFSGIATNVSGSTSTAGNIQIDTQRLRVNTGAWISSITSGTSLFTSLPVTDSNTGQIIVHATDVEVQGYNPTPNAFGYSVSAIATMITHILHLAV
;
A
#
# COMPACT_ATOMS: atom_id res chain seq x y z
N MET A 1 7.87 -18.62 -0.03
CA MET A 1 7.23 -18.89 1.29
C MET A 1 8.32 -19.24 2.29
N ASN A 2 8.28 -18.69 3.50
CA ASN A 2 9.16 -19.09 4.60
C ASN A 2 8.49 -18.81 5.97
N PRO A 3 8.04 -19.84 6.71
CA PRO A 3 7.36 -19.68 8.00
C PRO A 3 8.14 -18.89 9.04
N ASN A 4 9.47 -18.97 9.01
CA ASN A 4 10.34 -18.32 9.98
C ASN A 4 10.48 -16.81 9.76
N GLY A 5 9.99 -16.29 8.63
CA GLY A 5 10.11 -14.89 8.25
C GLY A 5 10.82 -14.69 6.91
N ILE A 6 10.65 -13.49 6.35
CA ILE A 6 11.29 -13.07 5.09
C ILE A 6 11.92 -11.69 5.32
N MET A 7 13.16 -11.50 4.86
CA MET A 7 13.83 -10.21 4.88
C MET A 7 14.34 -9.88 3.47
N PHE A 8 13.83 -8.78 2.91
CA PHE A 8 14.39 -8.14 1.72
C PHE A 8 15.35 -7.05 2.17
N GLY A 9 16.64 -7.26 1.91
CA GLY A 9 17.69 -6.29 2.28
C GLY A 9 17.78 -5.11 1.32
N GLN A 10 18.67 -4.16 1.64
CA GLN A 10 18.83 -2.88 0.93
C GLN A 10 19.14 -3.00 -0.56
N ASN A 11 19.76 -4.11 -0.97
CA ASN A 11 20.13 -4.41 -2.35
C ASN A 11 19.19 -5.44 -2.99
N ALA A 12 18.08 -5.77 -2.35
CA ALA A 12 17.09 -6.66 -2.93
C ALA A 12 16.54 -6.02 -4.22
N LYS A 13 16.40 -6.84 -5.25
CA LYS A 13 15.72 -6.48 -6.49
C LYS A 13 14.81 -7.64 -6.85
N LEU A 14 13.54 -7.32 -7.09
CA LEU A 14 12.61 -8.26 -7.70
C LEU A 14 12.64 -8.02 -9.22
N ASP A 15 13.09 -9.01 -9.97
CA ASP A 15 13.16 -8.97 -11.44
C ASP A 15 12.35 -10.13 -12.01
N ILE A 16 11.03 -9.94 -12.03
CA ILE A 16 10.08 -10.95 -12.52
C ILE A 16 9.09 -10.30 -13.49
N GLY A 17 8.69 -11.05 -14.52
CA GLY A 17 7.68 -10.59 -15.49
C GLY A 17 6.23 -10.73 -15.03
N GLY A 18 6.00 -11.23 -13.82
CA GLY A 18 4.67 -11.58 -13.31
C GLY A 18 4.37 -11.05 -11.92
N SER A 19 3.33 -11.60 -11.32
CA SER A 19 2.93 -11.32 -9.93
C SER A 19 3.88 -11.98 -8.93
N PHE A 20 4.04 -11.37 -7.76
CA PHE A 20 4.87 -11.84 -6.67
C PHE A 20 4.07 -12.04 -5.39
N VAL A 21 4.31 -13.16 -4.71
CA VAL A 21 3.75 -13.42 -3.38
C VAL A 21 4.87 -13.82 -2.42
N GLY A 22 5.19 -12.91 -1.50
CA GLY A 22 6.04 -13.20 -0.33
C GLY A 22 5.16 -13.55 0.85
N THR A 23 5.30 -14.76 1.41
CA THR A 23 4.47 -15.19 2.55
C THR A 23 5.23 -15.99 3.59
N THR A 24 4.85 -15.83 4.86
CA THR A 24 5.34 -16.61 6.01
C THR A 24 4.32 -17.67 6.45
N ALA A 25 3.41 -18.06 5.56
CA ALA A 25 2.52 -19.19 5.77
C ALA A 25 3.28 -20.51 5.91
N ASN A 26 2.69 -21.45 6.65
CA ASN A 26 3.17 -22.82 6.80
C ASN A 26 2.96 -23.65 5.53
N SER A 27 1.88 -23.39 4.79
CA SER A 27 1.56 -24.15 3.59
C SER A 27 0.69 -23.41 2.58
N ILE A 28 0.74 -23.85 1.32
CA ILE A 28 -0.19 -23.47 0.24
C ILE A 28 -1.21 -24.59 0.09
N LYS A 29 -2.49 -24.21 0.03
CA LYS A 29 -3.60 -25.10 -0.29
C LYS A 29 -4.00 -24.94 -1.76
N PHE A 30 -4.20 -26.05 -2.45
CA PHE A 30 -4.60 -26.11 -3.85
C PHE A 30 -6.06 -26.55 -4.02
N ALA A 31 -6.67 -26.20 -5.15
CA ALA A 31 -8.09 -26.48 -5.41
C ALA A 31 -8.43 -27.98 -5.49
N ASP A 32 -7.44 -28.84 -5.76
CA ASP A 32 -7.59 -30.30 -5.83
C ASP A 32 -7.42 -30.98 -4.45
N GLY A 33 -7.22 -30.18 -3.39
CA GLY A 33 -6.99 -30.67 -2.03
C GLY A 33 -5.52 -30.94 -1.71
N THR A 34 -4.61 -30.83 -2.68
CA THR A 34 -3.16 -30.94 -2.42
C THR A 34 -2.69 -29.81 -1.50
N GLU A 35 -1.73 -30.11 -0.63
CA GLU A 35 -1.09 -29.15 0.27
C GLU A 35 0.43 -29.20 0.10
N PHE A 36 1.04 -28.04 -0.18
CA PHE A 36 2.49 -27.89 -0.16
C PHE A 36 2.90 -27.26 1.18
N SER A 37 3.63 -28.01 2.01
CA SER A 37 4.01 -27.58 3.37
C SER A 37 5.50 -27.25 3.48
N ALA A 38 5.80 -26.06 4.02
CA ALA A 38 7.17 -25.65 4.37
C ALA A 38 7.60 -26.11 5.77
N VAL A 39 6.67 -26.58 6.61
CA VAL A 39 6.96 -27.06 7.98
C VAL A 39 7.01 -28.59 8.07
N ASN A 40 6.39 -29.30 7.14
CA ASN A 40 6.43 -30.76 7.03
C ASN A 40 6.89 -31.19 5.62
N PRO A 41 8.16 -30.94 5.24
CA PRO A 41 8.64 -31.14 3.86
C PRO A 41 8.86 -32.62 3.49
N THR A 42 8.68 -33.55 4.44
CA THR A 42 8.99 -34.98 4.27
C THR A 42 7.88 -35.78 3.57
N GLU A 43 6.68 -35.22 3.44
CA GLU A 43 5.67 -35.76 2.52
C GLU A 43 5.95 -35.17 1.14
N ALA A 44 6.44 -35.99 0.21
CA ALA A 44 6.65 -35.55 -1.17
C ALA A 44 5.29 -35.11 -1.73
N PRO A 45 5.10 -33.81 -2.05
CA PRO A 45 3.87 -33.39 -2.67
C PRO A 45 3.78 -34.10 -4.01
N LEU A 46 2.66 -34.76 -4.28
CA LEU A 46 2.35 -35.19 -5.64
C LEU A 46 2.43 -33.95 -6.54
N LEU A 47 3.04 -34.11 -7.72
CA LEU A 47 3.07 -33.03 -8.71
C LEU A 47 1.62 -32.64 -9.01
N THR A 48 1.20 -31.46 -8.55
CA THR A 48 -0.11 -30.90 -8.86
C THR A 48 0.04 -29.75 -9.84
N MET A 49 -0.87 -29.71 -10.81
CA MET A 49 -1.07 -28.59 -11.73
C MET A 49 -2.28 -27.73 -11.34
N SER A 50 -2.82 -27.95 -10.14
CA SER A 50 -3.98 -27.24 -9.64
C SER A 50 -3.62 -25.80 -9.21
N VAL A 51 -4.62 -24.94 -9.14
CA VAL A 51 -4.42 -23.53 -8.76
C VAL A 51 -4.36 -23.37 -7.22
N PRO A 52 -3.47 -22.51 -6.70
CA PRO A 52 -3.50 -22.13 -5.28
C PRO A 52 -4.82 -21.44 -4.92
N VAL A 53 -5.43 -21.86 -3.82
CA VAL A 53 -6.69 -21.29 -3.31
C VAL A 53 -6.56 -20.71 -1.91
N GLY A 54 -5.43 -20.96 -1.23
CA GLY A 54 -5.16 -20.32 0.05
C GLY A 54 -3.78 -20.56 0.63
N LEU A 55 -3.47 -19.74 1.63
CA LEU A 55 -2.26 -19.78 2.44
C LEU A 55 -2.69 -20.08 3.88
N GLN A 56 -2.15 -21.14 4.47
CA GLN A 56 -2.36 -21.47 5.88
C GLN A 56 -1.24 -20.83 6.71
N MET A 57 -1.56 -19.80 7.47
CA MET A 57 -0.61 -19.01 8.26
C MET A 57 -0.04 -19.78 9.45
N GLY A 58 -0.62 -20.92 9.82
CA GLY A 58 -0.22 -21.66 11.02
C GLY A 58 -0.76 -20.98 12.28
N SER A 59 0.00 -21.04 13.37
CA SER A 59 -0.36 -20.44 14.67
C SER A 59 0.45 -19.19 15.02
N ASN A 60 1.63 -19.01 14.42
CA ASN A 60 2.53 -17.89 14.67
C ASN A 60 3.41 -17.63 13.45
N ALA A 61 2.82 -17.02 12.42
CA ALA A 61 3.53 -16.68 11.20
C ALA A 61 4.66 -15.66 11.46
N GLY A 62 5.84 -15.88 10.86
CA GLY A 62 6.97 -14.97 10.97
C GLY A 62 6.73 -13.57 10.39
N ALA A 63 7.63 -12.63 10.65
CA ALA A 63 7.56 -11.27 10.09
C ALA A 63 8.10 -11.21 8.65
N ILE A 64 7.61 -10.23 7.88
CA ILE A 64 8.20 -9.81 6.61
C ILE A 64 8.82 -8.43 6.80
N ALA A 65 10.12 -8.29 6.51
CA ALA A 65 10.81 -7.01 6.55
C ALA A 65 11.28 -6.62 5.15
N VAL A 66 11.02 -5.37 4.74
CA VAL A 66 11.57 -4.76 3.53
C VAL A 66 12.45 -3.60 3.96
N GLN A 67 13.74 -3.69 3.68
CA GLN A 67 14.73 -2.69 4.04
C GLN A 67 15.31 -2.11 2.75
N GLY A 68 15.25 -0.80 2.58
CA GLY A 68 15.92 -0.12 1.48
C GLY A 68 17.08 0.74 1.95
N ALA A 69 17.81 1.31 1.00
CA ALA A 69 18.94 2.20 1.26
C ALA A 69 18.45 3.46 1.98
N PRO A 70 18.99 3.85 3.15
CA PRO A 70 18.51 5.01 3.93
C PRO A 70 18.48 6.32 3.13
N ALA A 71 17.36 7.04 3.23
CA ALA A 71 17.27 8.43 2.79
C ALA A 71 16.11 9.12 3.51
N ASN A 72 16.20 10.45 3.66
CA ASN A 72 15.14 11.28 4.24
C ASN A 72 14.03 11.59 3.24
N ASN A 73 14.17 11.19 1.98
CA ASN A 73 13.14 11.37 0.97
C ASN A 73 13.15 10.14 0.03
N PHE A 74 11.98 9.65 -0.34
CA PHE A 74 11.85 8.51 -1.24
C PHE A 74 11.78 8.90 -2.72
N PHE A 75 11.60 10.18 -3.05
CA PHE A 75 11.26 10.64 -4.40
C PHE A 75 12.23 10.16 -5.49
N PHE A 76 13.54 10.12 -5.20
CA PHE A 76 14.58 9.63 -6.11
C PHE A 76 15.11 8.25 -5.73
N ARG A 77 14.46 7.55 -4.80
CA ARG A 77 14.91 6.25 -4.32
C ARG A 77 14.50 5.18 -5.32
N MET A 78 15.47 4.39 -5.77
CA MET A 78 15.18 3.21 -6.59
C MET A 78 14.27 2.24 -5.84
N PRO A 79 13.32 1.57 -6.53
CA PRO A 79 12.49 0.56 -5.90
C PRO A 79 13.31 -0.56 -5.28
N THR A 80 13.05 -0.86 -4.01
CA THR A 80 13.53 -2.08 -3.33
C THR A 80 12.79 -3.30 -3.87
N LEU A 81 11.47 -3.16 -4.08
CA LEU A 81 10.63 -4.18 -4.69
C LEU A 81 9.86 -3.54 -5.84
N SER A 82 9.81 -4.21 -6.99
CA SER A 82 9.04 -3.76 -8.14
C SER A 82 8.41 -4.93 -8.89
N THR A 83 7.25 -4.69 -9.48
CA THR A 83 6.62 -5.61 -10.44
C THR A 83 6.43 -4.95 -11.80
N ALA A 84 6.26 -5.76 -12.84
CA ALA A 84 5.74 -5.28 -14.12
C ALA A 84 4.30 -4.71 -13.95
N PRO A 85 3.83 -3.83 -14.84
CA PRO A 85 2.48 -3.29 -14.78
C PRO A 85 1.38 -4.36 -14.87
N ASN A 86 0.20 -4.06 -14.29
CA ASN A 86 -0.96 -4.95 -14.24
C ASN A 86 -0.70 -6.29 -13.54
N GLN A 87 0.25 -6.31 -12.59
CA GLN A 87 0.54 -7.49 -11.77
C GLN A 87 0.03 -7.31 -10.34
N THR A 88 0.29 -8.29 -9.48
CA THR A 88 0.11 -8.18 -8.03
C THR A 88 1.44 -8.38 -7.30
N LEU A 89 1.72 -7.52 -6.32
CA LEU A 89 2.77 -7.70 -5.31
C LEU A 89 2.07 -7.90 -3.96
N ALA A 90 2.14 -9.11 -3.41
CA ALA A 90 1.53 -9.44 -2.14
C ALA A 90 2.58 -9.82 -1.09
N LEU A 91 2.52 -9.19 0.08
CA LEU A 91 3.30 -9.53 1.27
C LEU A 91 2.34 -9.96 2.39
N ILE A 92 2.33 -11.26 2.70
CA ILE A 92 1.43 -11.87 3.69
C ILE A 92 2.27 -12.48 4.82
N GLY A 93 2.44 -11.75 5.91
CA GLY A 93 3.25 -12.14 7.06
C GLY A 93 2.48 -12.09 8.38
N GLY A 94 3.07 -12.52 9.49
CA GLY A 94 2.53 -12.25 10.83
C GLY A 94 2.64 -10.77 11.22
N GLN A 95 3.63 -10.08 10.66
CA GLN A 95 3.87 -8.63 10.73
C GLN A 95 4.55 -8.20 9.42
N VAL A 96 4.36 -6.95 8.99
CA VAL A 96 5.05 -6.37 7.82
C VAL A 96 5.72 -5.06 8.19
N ASP A 97 7.05 -5.02 8.11
CA ASP A 97 7.85 -3.83 8.40
C ASP A 97 8.57 -3.32 7.15
N ILE A 98 8.32 -2.06 6.79
CA ILE A 98 8.87 -1.42 5.59
C ILE A 98 9.70 -0.23 6.04
N ASN A 99 11.02 -0.38 5.97
CA ASN A 99 12.00 0.52 6.57
C ASN A 99 12.88 1.14 5.49
N SER A 100 12.71 2.45 5.26
CA SER A 100 13.46 3.16 4.23
C SER A 100 13.42 2.44 2.87
N ALA A 101 12.27 1.90 2.51
CA ALA A 101 12.11 1.10 1.29
C ALA A 101 11.10 1.74 0.34
N ASN A 102 11.30 1.51 -0.96
CA ASN A 102 10.37 1.92 -1.99
C ASN A 102 9.77 0.67 -2.65
N ILE A 103 8.47 0.46 -2.50
CA ILE A 103 7.70 -0.58 -3.20
C ILE A 103 6.97 0.10 -4.37
N SER A 104 7.38 -0.23 -5.59
CA SER A 104 6.83 0.38 -6.82
C SER A 104 6.13 -0.68 -7.66
N ALA A 105 4.81 -0.57 -7.82
CA ALA A 105 4.03 -1.50 -8.60
C ALA A 105 3.08 -0.72 -9.54
N PRO A 106 3.61 -0.11 -10.62
CA PRO A 106 2.84 0.79 -11.49
C PRO A 106 1.63 0.09 -12.08
N ASP A 107 0.45 0.73 -12.06
CA ASP A 107 -0.83 0.18 -12.54
C ASP A 107 -1.16 -1.24 -12.00
N SER A 108 -0.52 -1.62 -10.90
CA SER A 108 -0.59 -2.96 -10.33
C SER A 108 -1.33 -2.93 -9.01
N ARG A 109 -1.46 -4.11 -8.39
CA ARG A 109 -2.05 -4.28 -7.07
C ARG A 109 -0.97 -4.56 -6.04
N VAL A 110 -1.01 -3.86 -4.91
CA VAL A 110 -0.23 -4.19 -3.71
C VAL A 110 -1.18 -4.73 -2.65
N GLU A 111 -0.85 -5.89 -2.07
CA GLU A 111 -1.57 -6.51 -0.96
C GLU A 111 -0.63 -6.64 0.25
N LEU A 112 -0.89 -5.92 1.34
CA LEU A 112 -0.14 -6.05 2.60
C LEU A 112 -1.05 -6.64 3.68
N TRP A 113 -0.74 -7.85 4.11
CA TRP A 113 -1.54 -8.59 5.09
C TRP A 113 -0.67 -9.03 6.27
N ALA A 114 -0.98 -8.52 7.46
CA ALA A 114 -0.32 -8.91 8.71
C ALA A 114 -1.23 -9.84 9.53
N MET A 115 -1.18 -11.14 9.24
CA MET A 115 -2.01 -12.20 9.82
C MET A 115 -1.14 -13.30 10.44
N GLN A 116 -1.22 -13.47 11.77
CA GLN A 116 -0.36 -14.40 12.52
C GLN A 116 -0.86 -15.85 12.45
N ASN A 117 -2.18 -16.05 12.30
CA ASN A 117 -2.80 -17.38 12.20
C ASN A 117 -4.03 -17.37 11.28
N GLY A 118 -4.45 -18.56 10.85
CA GLY A 118 -5.64 -18.76 10.01
C GLY A 118 -5.33 -18.88 8.53
N ILE A 119 -6.37 -18.79 7.69
CA ILE A 119 -6.29 -18.98 6.25
C ILE A 119 -6.52 -17.65 5.52
N VAL A 120 -5.57 -17.30 4.64
CA VAL A 120 -5.77 -16.27 3.61
C VAL A 120 -6.20 -16.98 2.33
N ASN A 121 -7.39 -16.69 1.86
CA ASN A 121 -7.93 -17.19 0.61
C ASN A 121 -7.37 -16.39 -0.57
N ILE A 122 -6.90 -17.11 -1.58
CA ILE A 122 -6.45 -16.55 -2.85
C ILE A 122 -7.59 -16.76 -3.85
N SER A 123 -8.18 -15.68 -4.37
CA SER A 123 -9.17 -15.80 -5.43
C SER A 123 -8.55 -16.39 -6.70
N THR A 124 -9.20 -17.41 -7.27
CA THR A 124 -8.82 -18.01 -8.56
C THR A 124 -9.37 -17.21 -9.75
N SER A 125 -10.29 -16.27 -9.50
CA SER A 125 -10.78 -15.30 -10.47
C SER A 125 -10.25 -13.90 -10.14
N GLY A 126 -9.46 -13.33 -11.06
CA GLY A 126 -8.97 -11.96 -10.98
C GLY A 126 -7.57 -11.78 -10.37
N ASN A 127 -7.16 -10.51 -10.28
CA ASN A 127 -5.83 -10.03 -9.88
C ASN A 127 -5.51 -10.29 -8.39
N TRP A 128 -5.61 -11.54 -7.90
CA TRP A 128 -5.22 -11.93 -6.55
C TRP A 128 -5.89 -11.09 -5.44
N GLN A 129 -7.20 -10.86 -5.57
CA GLN A 129 -7.97 -10.27 -4.48
C GLN A 129 -7.99 -11.25 -3.30
N LEU A 130 -7.38 -10.84 -2.19
CA LEU A 130 -7.23 -11.68 -1.01
C LEU A 130 -8.47 -11.57 -0.11
N ALA A 131 -8.84 -12.69 0.48
CA ALA A 131 -9.90 -12.77 1.48
C ALA A 131 -9.42 -13.60 2.67
N SER A 132 -10.18 -13.61 3.77
CA SER A 132 -9.96 -14.55 4.87
C SER A 132 -11.31 -15.08 5.33
N SER A 133 -11.44 -16.40 5.36
CA SER A 133 -12.59 -17.12 5.91
C SER A 133 -12.42 -17.52 7.39
N SER A 134 -11.31 -17.13 8.01
CA SER A 134 -11.02 -17.45 9.41
C SER A 134 -12.00 -16.76 10.36
N LEU A 135 -12.58 -17.51 11.30
CA LEU A 135 -13.54 -16.99 12.29
C LEU A 135 -12.88 -16.09 13.34
N SER A 136 -11.66 -16.41 13.77
CA SER A 136 -10.94 -15.67 14.81
C SER A 136 -9.44 -15.50 14.46
N PRO A 137 -9.13 -14.78 13.37
CA PRO A 137 -7.76 -14.49 12.99
C PRO A 137 -7.12 -13.48 13.96
N THR A 138 -5.89 -13.76 14.36
CA THR A 138 -4.98 -12.87 15.07
C THR A 138 -4.22 -12.08 14.03
N TRP A 139 -4.33 -10.76 14.08
CA TRP A 139 -3.64 -9.87 13.17
C TRP A 139 -2.41 -9.27 13.85
N GLY A 140 -1.35 -9.03 13.08
CA GLY A 140 -0.20 -8.23 13.50
C GLY A 140 -0.22 -6.85 12.87
N ASN A 141 0.91 -6.14 12.98
CA ASN A 141 1.00 -4.74 12.56
C ASN A 141 1.63 -4.61 11.18
N ILE A 142 1.36 -3.47 10.56
CA ILE A 142 2.04 -3.01 9.35
C ILE A 142 2.68 -1.66 9.68
N ASN A 143 3.99 -1.54 9.52
CA ASN A 143 4.74 -0.34 9.85
C ASN A 143 5.52 0.16 8.63
N LEU A 144 5.33 1.43 8.27
CA LEU A 144 6.14 2.15 7.30
C LEU A 144 6.88 3.28 8.02
N GLN A 145 8.20 3.26 7.98
CA GLN A 145 9.04 4.24 8.67
C GLN A 145 10.29 4.61 7.87
N LYS A 146 10.94 5.71 8.27
CA LYS A 146 12.15 6.26 7.67
C LYS A 146 11.99 6.57 6.18
N SER A 147 10.93 7.32 5.86
CA SER A 147 10.57 7.74 4.50
C SER A 147 10.37 6.56 3.55
N SER A 148 9.60 5.56 3.98
CA SER A 148 9.18 4.45 3.14
C SER A 148 8.06 4.86 2.20
N ASN A 149 7.99 4.21 1.03
CA ASN A 149 7.02 4.52 0.00
C ASN A 149 6.38 3.24 -0.56
N ILE A 150 5.07 3.28 -0.77
CA ILE A 150 4.34 2.30 -1.58
C ILE A 150 3.61 3.07 -2.67
N ASN A 151 3.89 2.74 -3.93
CA ASN A 151 3.35 3.48 -5.05
C ASN A 151 2.82 2.54 -6.14
N THR A 152 1.53 2.66 -6.45
CA THR A 152 0.87 1.95 -7.55
C THR A 152 0.41 2.88 -8.67
N SER A 153 0.90 4.12 -8.67
CA SER A 153 0.54 5.14 -9.64
C SER A 153 0.91 4.74 -11.06
N GLY A 154 0.13 5.19 -12.02
CA GLY A 154 0.35 4.86 -13.43
C GLY A 154 -0.77 5.39 -14.31
N ALA A 155 -0.87 4.87 -15.52
CA ALA A 155 -1.88 5.30 -16.47
C ALA A 155 -3.29 5.06 -15.93
N ILE A 156 -3.54 3.93 -15.29
CA ILE A 156 -4.82 3.53 -14.69
C ILE A 156 -4.89 4.01 -13.24
N GLY A 157 -3.79 3.94 -12.50
CA GLY A 157 -3.77 4.11 -11.04
C GLY A 157 -4.21 2.82 -10.34
N GLY A 158 -3.22 2.08 -9.84
CA GLY A 158 -3.39 0.74 -9.29
C GLY A 158 -4.14 0.66 -7.95
N ALA A 159 -4.15 -0.52 -7.36
CA ALA A 159 -4.84 -0.78 -6.09
C ALA A 159 -3.85 -1.04 -4.95
N ILE A 160 -4.11 -0.52 -3.76
CA ILE A 160 -3.36 -0.86 -2.55
C ILE A 160 -4.36 -1.35 -1.50
N ASN A 161 -4.20 -2.57 -1.02
CA ASN A 161 -5.00 -3.13 0.06
C ASN A 161 -4.13 -3.48 1.25
N ILE A 162 -4.55 -3.03 2.43
CA ILE A 162 -3.81 -3.17 3.67
C ILE A 162 -4.73 -3.79 4.71
N ARG A 163 -4.29 -4.88 5.33
CA ARG A 163 -5.05 -5.58 6.36
C ARG A 163 -4.20 -6.00 7.54
N GLY A 164 -4.62 -5.64 8.74
CA GLY A 164 -3.85 -5.94 9.96
C GLY A 164 -4.58 -5.60 11.25
N ARG A 165 -3.86 -5.67 12.37
CA ARG A 165 -4.31 -5.16 13.67
C ARG A 165 -4.22 -3.65 13.68
N GLY A 166 -3.11 -3.11 13.20
CA GLY A 166 -2.94 -1.69 12.99
C GLY A 166 -1.95 -1.35 11.88
N LEU A 167 -2.04 -0.12 11.40
CA LEU A 167 -1.15 0.48 10.42
C LEU A 167 -0.49 1.72 11.02
N THR A 168 0.84 1.80 10.92
CA THR A 168 1.59 3.01 11.27
C THR A 168 2.35 3.50 10.04
N LEU A 169 2.09 4.74 9.62
CA LEU A 169 2.95 5.49 8.70
C LEU A 169 3.64 6.56 9.53
N GLN A 170 4.97 6.60 9.50
CA GLN A 170 5.74 7.60 10.23
C GLN A 170 7.00 8.02 9.49
N ASP A 171 7.66 9.04 10.02
CA ASP A 171 8.96 9.55 9.55
C ASP A 171 8.96 9.90 8.05
N GLY A 172 7.89 10.55 7.61
CA GLY A 172 7.72 10.98 6.22
C GLY A 172 7.33 9.86 5.26
N SER A 173 6.84 8.72 5.74
CA SER A 173 6.40 7.61 4.87
C SER A 173 5.12 7.94 4.09
N HIS A 174 4.93 7.28 2.94
CA HIS A 174 3.88 7.60 1.99
C HIS A 174 3.28 6.36 1.30
N ILE A 175 1.99 6.43 1.00
CA ILE A 175 1.25 5.43 0.22
C ILE A 175 0.46 6.18 -0.85
N GLU A 176 0.69 5.83 -2.12
CA GLU A 176 0.13 6.56 -3.25
C GLU A 176 -0.46 5.64 -4.33
N SER A 177 -1.63 6.01 -4.83
CA SER A 177 -2.16 5.49 -6.08
C SER A 177 -2.76 6.59 -6.95
N SER A 178 -1.94 7.14 -7.85
CA SER A 178 -2.32 8.24 -8.73
C SER A 178 -2.66 7.76 -10.14
N THR A 179 -3.72 8.34 -10.72
CA THR A 179 -4.25 8.05 -12.05
C THR A 179 -3.83 9.13 -13.03
N TYR A 180 -2.95 8.76 -13.96
CA TYR A 180 -2.34 9.72 -14.88
C TYR A 180 -2.94 9.72 -16.29
N GLY A 181 -3.53 8.61 -16.71
CA GLY A 181 -4.10 8.45 -18.04
C GLY A 181 -5.46 9.12 -18.17
N ALA A 182 -5.81 9.50 -19.40
CA ALA A 182 -7.12 10.06 -19.73
C ALA A 182 -8.19 8.95 -19.86
N ASN A 183 -9.45 9.29 -19.54
CA ASN A 183 -10.58 8.36 -19.54
C ASN A 183 -10.37 7.13 -18.64
N LYS A 184 -9.87 7.36 -17.42
CA LYS A 184 -9.52 6.30 -16.46
C LYS A 184 -10.25 6.46 -15.14
N GLN A 185 -10.41 5.33 -14.46
CA GLN A 185 -10.92 5.24 -13.10
C GLN A 185 -9.82 4.58 -12.26
N GLY A 186 -9.24 5.31 -11.31
CA GLY A 186 -8.27 4.77 -10.38
C GLY A 186 -8.88 3.70 -9.48
N GLN A 187 -8.09 2.68 -9.13
CA GLN A 187 -8.58 1.58 -8.28
C GLN A 187 -8.57 1.94 -6.78
N GLY A 188 -7.65 2.81 -6.35
CA GLY A 188 -7.66 3.41 -5.02
C GLY A 188 -6.92 2.63 -3.94
N ILE A 189 -7.17 3.01 -2.69
CA ILE A 189 -6.47 2.52 -1.49
C ILE A 189 -7.52 2.10 -0.47
N ASN A 190 -7.40 0.87 0.03
CA ASN A 190 -8.28 0.32 1.06
C ASN A 190 -7.45 -0.16 2.25
N VAL A 191 -7.75 0.39 3.43
CA VAL A 191 -7.07 0.08 4.69
C VAL A 191 -8.08 -0.47 5.67
N GLN A 192 -7.89 -1.73 6.08
CA GLN A 192 -8.78 -2.42 7.02
C GLN A 192 -7.98 -2.93 8.20
N THR A 193 -8.08 -2.21 9.32
CA THR A 193 -7.38 -2.55 10.55
C THR A 193 -8.36 -2.83 11.68
N ARG A 194 -7.95 -3.63 12.66
CA ARG A 194 -8.82 -3.97 13.81
C ARG A 194 -8.81 -2.90 14.89
N GLU A 195 -7.71 -2.19 15.09
CA GLU A 195 -7.50 -1.32 16.24
C GLU A 195 -7.14 0.11 15.84
N PHE A 196 -6.17 0.31 14.96
CA PHE A 196 -5.72 1.67 14.66
C PHE A 196 -5.12 1.87 13.27
N VAL A 197 -5.23 3.11 12.80
CA VAL A 197 -4.43 3.68 11.73
C VAL A 197 -3.80 4.96 12.25
N ASP A 198 -2.47 4.96 12.39
CA ASP A 198 -1.69 6.12 12.79
C ASP A 198 -0.92 6.64 11.57
N VAL A 199 -1.34 7.80 11.05
CA VAL A 199 -0.67 8.52 9.97
C VAL A 199 0.08 9.68 10.59
N LEU A 200 1.32 9.40 10.95
CA LEU A 200 2.25 10.32 11.58
C LEU A 200 3.14 10.90 10.49
N GLY A 201 3.15 12.22 10.37
CA GLY A 201 3.72 12.89 9.21
C GLY A 201 5.24 12.88 9.21
N VAL A 202 5.81 14.05 9.03
CA VAL A 202 7.24 14.19 8.79
C VAL A 202 8.04 14.28 10.08
N SER A 203 9.28 13.82 10.02
CA SER A 203 10.26 13.84 11.10
C SER A 203 11.53 14.62 10.75
N HIS A 204 11.67 15.03 9.49
CA HIS A 204 12.86 15.68 8.93
C HIS A 204 12.44 16.71 7.86
N PRO A 205 13.12 17.87 7.74
CA PRO A 205 12.79 18.90 6.74
C PRO A 205 12.80 18.41 5.29
N ASP A 206 13.70 17.47 4.97
CA ASP A 206 13.82 16.86 3.64
C ASP A 206 12.75 15.79 3.34
N ASN A 207 11.90 15.43 4.33
CA ASN A 207 10.82 14.49 4.08
C ASN A 207 9.86 15.00 3.01
N TYR A 208 9.19 14.06 2.35
CA TYR A 208 8.16 14.38 1.37
C TYR A 208 7.05 15.24 2.02
N LEU A 209 6.64 16.30 1.31
CA LEU A 209 5.82 17.37 1.88
C LEU A 209 4.41 16.91 2.29
N PHE A 210 3.88 15.91 1.57
CA PHE A 210 2.54 15.36 1.74
C PHE A 210 2.61 13.89 2.13
N SER A 211 3.46 13.56 3.11
CA SER A 211 3.51 12.22 3.69
C SER A 211 2.15 11.81 4.25
N GLY A 212 1.85 10.51 4.16
CA GLY A 212 0.54 9.95 4.47
C GLY A 212 -0.04 9.12 3.32
N ILE A 213 -1.33 9.26 3.04
CA ILE A 213 -2.06 8.41 2.09
C ILE A 213 -2.70 9.29 1.02
N ALA A 214 -2.42 9.02 -0.26
CA ALA A 214 -2.90 9.86 -1.35
C ALA A 214 -3.41 9.08 -2.56
N THR A 215 -4.47 9.62 -3.17
CA THR A 215 -4.90 9.25 -4.53
C THR A 215 -5.02 10.52 -5.37
N ASN A 216 -4.20 10.68 -6.39
CA ASN A 216 -4.23 11.86 -7.24
C ASN A 216 -4.78 11.54 -8.63
N VAL A 217 -5.25 12.55 -9.35
CA VAL A 217 -5.58 12.43 -10.76
C VAL A 217 -4.97 13.57 -11.57
N SER A 218 -4.37 13.23 -12.70
CA SER A 218 -3.78 14.20 -13.64
C SER A 218 -4.05 13.86 -15.11
N GLY A 219 -4.97 12.94 -15.38
CA GLY A 219 -5.46 12.66 -16.73
C GLY A 219 -6.85 13.26 -16.93
N SER A 220 -7.14 13.80 -18.11
CA SER A 220 -8.46 14.40 -18.42
C SER A 220 -9.56 13.34 -18.48
N THR A 221 -10.78 13.72 -18.09
CA THR A 221 -11.95 12.84 -18.07
C THR A 221 -11.70 11.59 -17.21
N SER A 222 -10.94 11.75 -16.14
CA SER A 222 -10.55 10.65 -15.24
C SER A 222 -10.91 10.95 -13.80
N THR A 223 -11.07 9.88 -13.02
CA THR A 223 -11.36 9.98 -11.60
C THR A 223 -10.27 9.27 -10.80
N ALA A 224 -9.74 9.93 -9.76
CA ALA A 224 -8.80 9.27 -8.85
C ALA A 224 -9.49 8.12 -8.11
N GLY A 225 -8.74 7.13 -7.69
CA GLY A 225 -9.29 6.06 -6.85
C GLY A 225 -9.73 6.57 -5.48
N ASN A 226 -10.69 5.88 -4.87
CA ASN A 226 -11.13 6.21 -3.52
C ASN A 226 -10.07 5.82 -2.48
N ILE A 227 -10.09 6.49 -1.33
CA ILE A 227 -9.40 6.08 -0.11
C ILE A 227 -10.46 5.60 0.87
N GLN A 228 -10.43 4.34 1.26
CA GLN A 228 -11.29 3.79 2.30
C GLN A 228 -10.45 3.34 3.49
N ILE A 229 -10.86 3.76 4.69
CA ILE A 229 -10.21 3.39 5.95
C ILE A 229 -11.26 2.86 6.92
N ASP A 230 -11.17 1.58 7.24
CA ASP A 230 -11.95 0.90 8.28
C ASP A 230 -11.02 0.61 9.47
N THR A 231 -11.30 1.20 10.63
CA THR A 231 -10.50 1.01 11.85
C THR A 231 -11.32 1.31 13.10
N GLN A 232 -10.78 1.06 14.30
CA GLN A 232 -11.39 1.60 15.52
C GLN A 232 -10.94 3.05 15.75
N ARG A 233 -9.64 3.33 15.62
CA ARG A 233 -9.08 4.66 15.84
C ARG A 233 -8.24 5.13 14.65
N LEU A 234 -8.57 6.29 14.10
CA LEU A 234 -7.74 6.99 13.12
C LEU A 234 -7.05 8.19 13.78
N ARG A 235 -5.73 8.28 13.64
CA ARG A 235 -4.94 9.46 14.03
C ARG A 235 -4.16 10.00 12.85
N VAL A 236 -4.32 11.28 12.55
CA VAL A 236 -3.53 12.01 11.57
C VAL A 236 -2.81 13.13 12.29
N ASN A 237 -1.47 13.05 12.35
CA ASN A 237 -0.66 13.97 13.14
C ASN A 237 0.64 14.40 12.45
N THR A 238 1.32 15.39 13.01
CA THR A 238 2.67 15.82 12.61
C THR A 238 2.72 16.28 11.15
N GLY A 239 1.66 16.94 10.68
CA GLY A 239 1.57 17.47 9.33
C GLY A 239 1.29 16.42 8.25
N ALA A 240 0.77 15.24 8.61
CA ALA A 240 0.42 14.20 7.65
C ALA A 240 -0.91 14.45 6.94
N TRP A 241 -1.04 13.91 5.74
CA TRP A 241 -2.19 14.13 4.87
C TRP A 241 -2.83 12.80 4.45
N ILE A 242 -4.16 12.75 4.53
CA ILE A 242 -4.98 11.78 3.80
C ILE A 242 -5.72 12.58 2.74
N SER A 243 -5.38 12.38 1.47
CA SER A 243 -5.82 13.32 0.43
C SER A 243 -6.22 12.67 -0.88
N SER A 244 -7.18 13.28 -1.55
CA SER A 244 -7.41 13.04 -2.97
C SER A 244 -7.41 14.34 -3.76
N ILE A 245 -6.52 14.45 -4.75
CA ILE A 245 -6.22 15.74 -5.39
C ILE A 245 -6.31 15.64 -6.91
N THR A 246 -6.96 16.63 -7.52
CA THR A 246 -6.90 16.87 -8.97
C THR A 246 -5.74 17.81 -9.28
N SER A 247 -4.85 17.42 -10.18
CA SER A 247 -3.80 18.29 -10.73
C SER A 247 -4.37 19.13 -11.87
N GLY A 248 -4.01 20.42 -11.93
CA GLY A 248 -4.47 21.31 -13.01
C GLY A 248 -3.80 21.02 -14.36
N THR A 249 -2.61 20.44 -14.35
CA THR A 249 -1.81 20.06 -15.54
C THR A 249 -1.41 18.60 -15.49
N SER A 250 -1.42 17.93 -16.64
CA SER A 250 -0.94 16.55 -16.74
C SER A 250 0.58 16.52 -16.73
N LEU A 251 1.16 15.66 -15.88
CA LEU A 251 2.61 15.47 -15.79
C LEU A 251 3.22 14.88 -17.08
N PHE A 252 2.42 14.23 -17.93
CA PHE A 252 2.90 13.52 -19.12
C PHE A 252 2.79 14.34 -20.40
N THR A 253 1.74 15.15 -20.52
CA THR A 253 1.48 15.93 -21.74
C THR A 253 1.74 17.41 -21.56
N SER A 254 1.93 17.89 -20.33
CA SER A 254 1.94 19.32 -19.96
C SER A 254 0.68 20.10 -20.36
N LEU A 255 -0.38 19.39 -20.77
CA LEU A 255 -1.67 19.98 -21.14
C LEU A 255 -2.55 20.18 -19.91
N PRO A 256 -3.51 21.11 -19.96
CA PRO A 256 -4.54 21.25 -18.93
C PRO A 256 -5.31 19.93 -18.72
N VAL A 257 -5.59 19.63 -17.46
CA VAL A 257 -6.47 18.53 -17.05
C VAL A 257 -7.89 19.07 -17.01
N THR A 258 -8.79 18.44 -17.77
CA THR A 258 -10.19 18.85 -17.88
C THR A 258 -11.11 17.70 -17.51
N ASP A 259 -12.26 18.01 -16.92
CA ASP A 259 -13.32 17.06 -16.56
C ASP A 259 -12.87 15.90 -15.67
N SER A 260 -11.91 16.15 -14.79
CA SER A 260 -11.37 15.13 -13.86
C SER A 260 -11.85 15.33 -12.44
N ASN A 261 -12.05 14.22 -11.73
CA ASN A 261 -12.63 14.22 -10.39
C ASN A 261 -11.67 13.60 -9.36
N THR A 262 -11.62 14.15 -8.16
CA THR A 262 -10.99 13.48 -7.02
C THR A 262 -11.74 12.18 -6.69
N GLY A 263 -11.06 11.26 -6.02
CA GLY A 263 -11.70 10.13 -5.36
C GLY A 263 -12.40 10.58 -4.07
N GLN A 264 -13.27 9.72 -3.55
CA GLN A 264 -13.85 9.90 -2.22
C GLN A 264 -12.87 9.42 -1.14
N ILE A 265 -12.86 10.11 0.00
CA ILE A 265 -12.20 9.65 1.22
C ILE A 265 -13.29 9.21 2.19
N ILE A 266 -13.33 7.92 2.51
CA ILE A 266 -14.34 7.29 3.35
C ILE A 266 -13.64 6.73 4.58
N VAL A 267 -14.00 7.24 5.76
CA VAL A 267 -13.45 6.81 7.04
C VAL A 267 -14.57 6.22 7.89
N HIS A 268 -14.44 4.95 8.22
CA HIS A 268 -15.26 4.28 9.23
C HIS A 268 -14.37 4.02 10.45
N ALA A 269 -14.48 4.90 11.45
CA ALA A 269 -13.76 4.80 12.71
C ALA A 269 -14.66 5.19 13.88
N THR A 270 -14.39 4.60 15.05
CA THR A 270 -15.07 4.98 16.30
C THR A 270 -14.49 6.26 16.90
N ASP A 271 -13.21 6.52 16.64
CA ASP A 271 -12.48 7.71 17.06
C ASP A 271 -11.61 8.24 15.93
N VAL A 272 -11.65 9.56 15.69
CA VAL A 272 -10.89 10.24 14.65
C VAL A 272 -10.23 11.48 15.26
N GLU A 273 -8.91 11.47 15.28
CA GLU A 273 -8.10 12.60 15.74
C GLU A 273 -7.26 13.15 14.59
N VAL A 274 -7.49 14.42 14.22
CA VAL A 274 -6.67 15.15 13.26
C VAL A 274 -6.08 16.35 13.99
N GLN A 275 -4.79 16.31 14.27
CA GLN A 275 -4.14 17.35 15.07
C GLN A 275 -2.70 17.60 14.65
N GLY A 276 -2.12 18.68 15.16
CA GLY A 276 -0.71 18.98 14.99
C GLY A 276 -0.35 19.54 13.61
N TYR A 277 0.93 19.85 13.51
CA TYR A 277 1.55 20.45 12.35
C TYR A 277 2.94 19.83 12.19
N ASN A 278 3.54 19.99 11.01
CA ASN A 278 4.91 19.59 10.74
C ASN A 278 5.88 20.41 11.64
N PRO A 279 6.57 19.82 12.64
CA PRO A 279 7.49 20.57 13.50
C PRO A 279 8.81 20.93 12.80
N THR A 280 9.08 20.35 11.63
CA THR A 280 10.29 20.53 10.82
C THR A 280 9.93 21.26 9.52
N PRO A 281 9.85 22.61 9.53
CA PRO A 281 9.40 23.37 8.38
C PRO A 281 10.24 23.05 7.14
N ASN A 282 9.55 22.86 6.02
CA ASN A 282 10.16 22.61 4.71
C ASN A 282 10.17 23.89 3.88
N ALA A 283 10.56 23.81 2.60
CA ALA A 283 10.60 24.96 1.70
C ALA A 283 9.26 25.71 1.52
N PHE A 284 8.13 25.09 1.90
CA PHE A 284 6.78 25.64 1.82
C PHE A 284 6.18 26.00 3.20
N GLY A 285 6.98 25.90 4.27
CA GLY A 285 6.60 26.28 5.63
C GLY A 285 6.05 25.12 6.48
N TYR A 286 5.10 25.45 7.36
CA TYR A 286 4.46 24.51 8.27
C TYR A 286 3.19 23.91 7.63
N SER A 287 3.18 22.60 7.40
CA SER A 287 1.98 21.87 6.98
C SER A 287 1.17 21.45 8.20
N VAL A 288 -0.13 21.73 8.23
CA VAL A 288 -1.05 21.15 9.22
C VAL A 288 -1.45 19.74 8.82
N SER A 289 -1.84 18.92 9.80
CA SER A 289 -2.43 17.61 9.50
C SER A 289 -3.81 17.77 8.87
N ALA A 290 -4.15 16.96 7.87
CA ALA A 290 -5.39 17.13 7.11
C ALA A 290 -5.97 15.83 6.56
N ILE A 291 -7.30 15.81 6.43
CA ILE A 291 -8.05 14.89 5.58
C ILE A 291 -8.80 15.76 4.56
N ALA A 292 -8.43 15.72 3.29
CA ALA A 292 -8.90 16.71 2.32
C ALA A 292 -9.05 16.16 0.90
N THR A 293 -10.11 16.58 0.22
CA THR A 293 -10.20 16.54 -1.24
C THR A 293 -9.89 17.94 -1.79
N MET A 294 -9.05 18.02 -2.83
CA MET A 294 -8.65 19.31 -3.40
C MET A 294 -8.74 19.29 -4.92
N ILE A 295 -9.28 20.37 -5.50
CA ILE A 295 -9.37 20.56 -6.94
C ILE A 295 -8.44 21.72 -7.30
N THR A 296 -7.41 21.44 -8.09
CA THR A 296 -6.52 22.48 -8.60
C THR A 296 -6.99 22.90 -9.98
N HIS A 297 -7.51 24.13 -10.10
CA HIS A 297 -7.84 24.73 -11.40
C HIS A 297 -6.69 25.61 -11.90
N ILE A 298 -6.39 25.56 -13.20
CA ILE A 298 -5.60 26.61 -13.84
C ILE A 298 -6.56 27.78 -14.10
N LEU A 299 -6.40 28.89 -13.37
CA LEU A 299 -7.03 30.15 -13.75
C LEU A 299 -6.42 30.59 -15.08
N HIS A 300 -7.20 30.56 -16.16
CA HIS A 300 -6.82 31.30 -17.36
C HIS A 300 -7.05 32.78 -17.07
N LEU A 301 -5.98 33.49 -16.71
CA LEU A 301 -5.93 34.94 -16.86
C LEU A 301 -5.94 35.21 -18.36
N ALA A 302 -7.11 35.52 -18.91
CA ALA A 302 -7.20 36.12 -20.23
C ALA A 302 -6.46 37.46 -20.17
N VAL A 303 -5.36 37.57 -20.94
CA VAL A 303 -4.64 38.82 -21.19
C VAL A 303 -5.27 39.51 -22.40
#